data_AF-A0A3B0JLR1-F1
#
_entry.id   AF-A0A3B0JLR1-F1
#
_cell.length_a   1.000
_cell.length_b   1.000
_cell.length_c   1.000
_cell.angle_alpha   90.00
_cell.angle_beta   90.00
_cell.angle_gamma   90.00
#
_symmetry.space_group_name_H-M   'P 1'
#
loop_
_entity.id
_entity.type
_entity.pdbx_description
1 polymer ?
#
loop_
_entity_poly.entity_id
_entity_poly.type
_entity_poly.pdbx_seq_one_letter_code
_entity_poly.pdbx_strand_id
1 'polypeptide(L)'
;MEIAANIITLLLLIPGMCLGSHVDEQPRTVETLLSYLETNESTTKQCFARYLPQLENEGATWSKSYSRCLWIATTGRQSVVTNVAAAQNQIREAALGISAFIDDCLGIADSLAFFNCFAKMSKRQLATVYTISYNASEDALRMSQQLGTIEVEHYLCTNRTEHTYVEGTDRVFRDLDQCLQQNEEH
;
A
#
# COMPACT_ATOMS: atom_id res chain seq x y z
N MET A 1 20.11 -8.53 -5.98
CA MET A 1 20.08 -8.12 -4.56
C MET A 1 21.38 -7.38 -4.27
N GLU A 2 21.56 -6.20 -4.87
CA GLU A 2 22.86 -5.49 -4.84
C GLU A 2 22.74 -3.97 -5.09
N ILE A 3 21.52 -3.42 -5.07
CA ILE A 3 21.27 -1.98 -5.30
C ILE A 3 20.88 -1.25 -4.00
N ALA A 4 20.40 -1.99 -2.99
CA ALA A 4 19.95 -1.40 -1.71
C ALA A 4 21.10 -1.03 -0.74
N ALA A 5 22.32 -1.53 -0.96
CA ALA A 5 23.44 -1.32 -0.03
C ALA A 5 24.17 0.02 -0.21
N ASN A 6 24.05 0.68 -1.37
CA ASN A 6 24.85 1.86 -1.71
C ASN A 6 24.19 3.22 -1.39
N ILE A 7 22.91 3.26 -1.03
CA ILE A 7 22.23 4.52 -0.67
C ILE A 7 22.47 4.89 0.80
N ILE A 8 22.68 3.87 1.65
CA ILE A 8 22.87 4.07 3.10
C ILE A 8 24.28 4.62 3.41
N THR A 9 25.27 4.35 2.56
CA THR A 9 26.66 4.78 2.78
C THR A 9 26.93 6.23 2.39
N LEU A 10 26.05 6.88 1.63
CA LEU A 10 26.26 8.25 1.14
C LEU A 10 25.81 9.35 2.14
N LEU A 11 25.05 8.98 3.18
CA LEU A 11 24.51 9.93 4.17
C LEU A 11 25.46 10.21 5.34
N LEU A 12 26.62 9.54 5.44
CA LEU A 12 27.51 9.62 6.61
C LEU A 12 28.76 10.49 6.40
N LEU A 13 28.87 11.25 5.31
CA LEU A 13 30.07 12.05 5.01
C LEU A 13 29.76 13.53 4.69
N ILE A 14 29.07 14.21 5.60
CA ILE A 14 29.13 15.68 5.66
C ILE A 14 29.55 16.11 7.08
N PRO A 15 30.84 16.34 7.35
CA PRO A 15 31.28 17.14 8.48
C PRO A 15 31.51 18.58 8.00
N GLY A 16 30.78 19.54 8.58
CA GLY A 16 30.91 20.95 8.18
C GLY A 16 30.05 21.90 9.00
N MET A 17 30.46 22.11 10.24
CA MET A 17 30.40 23.38 10.99
C MET A 17 29.29 24.38 10.62
N CYS A 18 28.26 24.44 11.47
CA CYS A 18 27.67 25.71 11.92
C CYS A 18 27.65 25.70 13.45
N LEU A 19 28.71 26.23 14.07
CA LEU A 19 28.70 26.72 15.45
C LEU A 19 28.11 28.12 15.40
N GLY A 20 26.89 28.29 15.91
CA GLY A 20 26.21 29.58 16.01
C GLY A 20 24.82 29.42 16.59
N SER A 21 24.70 29.67 17.90
CA SER A 21 23.48 29.64 18.72
C SER A 21 22.70 28.33 18.77
N HIS A 22 22.82 27.61 19.89
CA HIS A 22 21.76 26.73 20.38
C HIS A 22 20.50 27.59 20.62
N VAL A 23 19.64 27.68 19.61
CA VAL A 23 18.21 27.78 19.90
C VAL A 23 17.80 26.34 20.21
N ASP A 24 17.63 26.07 21.50
CA ASP A 24 17.00 24.86 21.98
C ASP A 24 15.52 24.93 21.56
N GLU A 25 15.26 24.65 20.29
CA GLU A 25 13.91 24.51 19.77
C GLU A 25 13.44 23.09 20.10
N GLN A 26 13.16 22.89 21.39
CA GLN A 26 12.42 21.73 21.85
C GLN A 26 11.11 21.68 21.03
N PRO A 27 10.76 20.55 20.39
CA PRO A 27 9.56 20.47 19.55
C PRO A 27 8.36 20.81 20.43
N ARG A 28 7.81 22.02 20.25
CA ARG A 28 6.64 22.46 21.00
C ARG A 28 5.48 21.64 20.49
N THR A 29 4.90 20.82 21.37
CA THR A 29 3.64 20.14 21.06
C THR A 29 2.58 21.21 20.79
N VAL A 30 1.59 20.88 19.95
CA VAL A 30 0.50 21.83 19.67
C VAL A 30 -0.23 22.21 20.95
N GLU A 31 -0.33 21.31 21.93
CA GLU A 31 -0.81 21.61 23.28
C GLU A 31 -0.04 22.75 23.97
N THR A 32 1.30 22.75 23.85
CA THR A 32 2.14 23.82 24.42
C THR A 32 1.89 25.14 23.70
N LEU A 33 1.72 25.09 22.37
CA LEU A 33 1.37 26.27 21.57
C LEU A 33 -0.02 26.81 21.94
N LEU A 34 -1.02 25.93 22.10
CA LEU A 34 -2.38 26.29 22.50
C LEU A 34 -2.40 27.00 23.87
N SER A 35 -1.68 26.47 24.87
CA SER A 35 -1.59 27.11 26.19
C SER A 35 -0.98 28.53 26.14
N TYR A 36 -0.03 28.76 25.23
CA TYR A 36 0.59 30.08 25.04
C TYR A 36 -0.37 31.07 24.36
N LEU A 37 -1.20 30.56 23.45
CA LEU A 37 -2.19 31.35 22.72
C LEU A 37 -3.39 31.71 23.59
N GLU A 38 -3.80 30.82 24.50
CA GLU A 38 -4.93 31.05 25.42
C GLU A 38 -4.63 32.08 26.53
N THR A 39 -3.36 32.29 26.87
CA THR A 39 -2.93 33.08 28.04
C THR A 39 -2.70 34.57 27.76
N ASN A 40 -3.00 35.08 26.56
CA ASN A 40 -2.66 36.45 26.15
C ASN A 40 -3.82 37.19 25.46
N GLU A 41 -3.98 38.49 25.78
CA GLU A 41 -5.13 39.32 25.37
C GLU A 41 -5.17 39.73 23.88
N SER A 42 -4.15 39.44 23.06
CA SER A 42 -4.15 39.85 21.64
C SER A 42 -5.09 38.97 20.81
N THR A 43 -5.99 39.57 20.03
CA THR A 43 -6.99 38.87 19.22
C THR A 43 -6.41 37.88 18.22
N THR A 44 -5.20 38.14 17.69
CA THR A 44 -4.43 37.19 16.88
C THR A 44 -4.26 35.85 17.59
N LYS A 45 -3.89 35.86 18.87
CA LYS A 45 -3.67 34.63 19.65
C LYS A 45 -4.97 33.89 19.91
N GLN A 46 -6.08 34.60 20.12
CA GLN A 46 -7.41 34.00 20.23
C GLN A 46 -7.86 33.31 18.94
N CYS A 47 -7.62 33.93 17.78
CA CYS A 47 -7.90 33.31 16.48
C CYS A 47 -7.10 32.00 16.30
N PHE A 48 -5.79 32.02 16.55
CA PHE A 48 -4.99 30.79 16.46
C PHE A 48 -5.41 29.72 17.49
N ALA A 49 -5.69 30.10 18.74
CA ALA A 49 -6.19 29.18 19.76
C ALA A 49 -7.48 28.47 19.33
N ARG A 50 -8.34 29.17 18.57
CA ARG A 50 -9.60 28.63 18.07
C ARG A 50 -9.45 27.68 16.88
N TYR A 51 -8.58 28.02 15.93
CA TYR A 51 -8.53 27.32 14.63
C TYR A 51 -7.44 26.25 14.53
N LEU A 52 -6.36 26.33 15.33
CA LEU A 52 -5.34 25.29 15.36
C LEU A 52 -5.90 23.90 15.72
N PRO A 53 -6.75 23.73 16.76
CA PRO A 53 -7.32 22.42 17.07
C PRO A 53 -8.20 21.88 15.95
N GLN A 54 -8.81 22.76 15.15
CA GLN A 54 -9.62 22.35 14.00
C GLN A 54 -8.74 21.82 12.87
N LEU A 55 -7.61 22.49 12.56
CA LEU A 55 -6.62 21.98 11.60
C LEU A 55 -6.05 20.62 12.03
N GLU A 56 -5.76 20.45 13.32
CA GLU A 56 -5.33 19.16 13.86
C GLU A 56 -6.39 18.09 13.68
N ASN A 57 -7.66 18.41 13.94
CA ASN A 57 -8.76 17.50 13.77
C ASN A 57 -8.95 17.08 12.30
N GLU A 58 -8.79 18.00 11.34
CA GLU A 58 -8.79 17.68 9.91
C GLU A 58 -7.66 16.70 9.57
N GLY A 59 -6.43 16.96 10.05
CA GLY A 59 -5.28 16.08 9.84
C GLY A 59 -5.44 14.70 10.48
N ALA A 60 -5.98 14.63 11.70
CA ALA A 60 -6.24 13.37 12.40
C ALA A 60 -7.33 12.55 11.67
N THR A 61 -8.37 13.21 11.18
CA THR A 61 -9.45 12.59 10.41
C THR A 61 -8.95 12.04 9.08
N TRP A 62 -8.13 12.81 8.37
CA TRP A 62 -7.44 12.36 7.15
C TRP A 62 -6.58 11.13 7.43
N SER A 63 -5.68 11.20 8.42
CA SER A 63 -4.74 10.13 8.75
C SER A 63 -5.45 8.81 9.07
N LYS A 64 -6.52 8.88 9.88
CA LYS A 64 -7.36 7.72 10.21
C LYS A 64 -8.06 7.15 8.98
N SER A 65 -8.62 8.00 8.13
CA SER A 65 -9.37 7.58 6.95
C SER A 65 -8.46 6.98 5.89
N TYR A 66 -7.31 7.60 5.64
CA TYR A 66 -6.29 7.11 4.72
C TYR A 66 -5.75 5.74 5.18
N SER A 67 -5.41 5.61 6.46
CA SER A 67 -4.97 4.34 7.05
C SER A 67 -6.02 3.24 6.90
N ARG A 68 -7.31 3.58 7.02
CA ARG A 68 -8.41 2.64 6.77
C ARG A 68 -8.47 2.21 5.30
N CYS A 69 -8.33 3.13 4.34
CA CYS A 69 -8.28 2.79 2.92
C CYS A 69 -7.16 1.77 2.64
N LEU A 70 -5.96 2.03 3.17
CA LEU A 70 -4.81 1.13 3.03
C LEU A 70 -5.07 -0.24 3.66
N TRP A 71 -5.66 -0.28 4.85
CA TRP A 71 -5.99 -1.53 5.54
C TRP A 71 -7.00 -2.37 4.74
N ILE A 72 -8.07 -1.75 4.22
CA ILE A 72 -9.07 -2.43 3.38
C ILE A 72 -8.41 -3.02 2.13
N ALA A 73 -7.59 -2.23 1.43
CA ALA A 73 -6.91 -2.69 0.23
C ALA A 73 -5.96 -3.87 0.53
N THR A 74 -5.16 -3.76 1.60
CA THR A 74 -4.20 -4.78 2.00
C THR A 74 -4.89 -6.09 2.39
N THR A 75 -5.93 -6.01 3.22
CA THR A 75 -6.70 -7.19 3.65
C THR A 75 -7.47 -7.82 2.48
N GLY A 76 -8.02 -7.00 1.58
CA GLY A 76 -8.64 -7.46 0.33
C GLY A 76 -7.67 -8.25 -0.55
N ARG A 77 -6.46 -7.72 -0.77
CA ARG A 77 -5.41 -8.42 -1.55
C ARG A 77 -5.05 -9.76 -0.91
N GLN A 78 -4.88 -9.79 0.41
CA GLN A 78 -4.58 -11.03 1.13
C GLN A 78 -5.70 -12.05 0.99
N SER A 79 -6.97 -11.61 1.05
CA SER A 79 -8.12 -12.48 0.84
C SER A 79 -8.12 -13.10 -0.56
N VAL A 80 -7.87 -12.31 -1.61
CA VAL A 80 -7.79 -12.81 -2.99
C VAL A 80 -6.72 -13.91 -3.12
N VAL A 81 -5.53 -13.68 -2.58
CA VAL A 81 -4.44 -14.67 -2.60
C VAL A 81 -4.81 -15.95 -1.85
N THR A 82 -5.42 -15.83 -0.67
CA THR A 82 -5.88 -16.99 0.11
C THR A 82 -6.95 -17.79 -0.63
N ASN A 83 -7.88 -17.12 -1.30
CA ASN A 83 -9.01 -17.77 -1.99
C ASN A 83 -8.56 -18.62 -3.20
N VAL A 84 -7.47 -18.25 -3.86
CA VAL A 84 -6.95 -19.01 -5.03
C VAL A 84 -5.98 -20.13 -4.64
N ALA A 85 -5.56 -20.21 -3.37
CA ALA A 85 -4.53 -21.17 -2.93
C ALA A 85 -4.91 -22.63 -3.19
N ALA A 86 -6.19 -22.99 -3.00
CA ALA A 86 -6.67 -24.35 -3.26
C ALA A 86 -6.59 -24.71 -4.76
N ALA A 87 -7.01 -23.81 -5.65
CA ALA A 87 -6.93 -24.00 -7.09
C ALA A 87 -5.47 -24.07 -7.58
N GLN A 88 -4.61 -23.22 -7.05
CA GLN A 88 -3.18 -23.26 -7.30
C GLN A 88 -2.56 -24.62 -6.92
N ASN A 89 -2.96 -25.18 -5.78
CA ASN A 89 -2.50 -26.51 -5.36
C ASN A 89 -3.03 -27.62 -6.27
N GLN A 90 -4.29 -27.55 -6.73
CA GLN A 90 -4.83 -28.54 -7.68
C GLN A 90 -4.04 -28.55 -9.01
N ILE A 91 -3.71 -27.37 -9.53
CA ILE A 91 -2.86 -27.25 -10.73
C ILE A 91 -1.46 -27.82 -10.46
N ARG A 92 -0.88 -27.55 -9.29
CA ARG A 92 0.43 -28.08 -8.88
C ARG A 92 0.42 -29.61 -8.86
N GLU A 93 -0.56 -30.24 -8.23
CA GLU A 93 -0.68 -31.70 -8.17
C GLU A 93 -0.84 -32.31 -9.58
N ALA A 94 -1.67 -31.71 -10.42
CA ALA A 94 -1.84 -32.16 -11.81
C ALA A 94 -0.52 -32.07 -12.61
N ALA A 95 0.24 -30.99 -12.41
CA ALA A 95 1.54 -30.80 -13.06
C ALA A 95 2.59 -31.81 -12.54
N LEU A 96 2.60 -32.10 -11.23
CA LEU A 96 3.46 -33.13 -10.65
C LEU A 96 3.15 -34.52 -11.20
N GLY A 97 1.89 -34.84 -11.46
CA GLY A 97 1.51 -36.08 -12.14
C GLY A 97 2.07 -36.20 -13.56
N ILE A 98 2.20 -35.08 -14.28
CA ILE A 98 2.88 -35.06 -15.59
C ILE A 98 4.38 -35.25 -15.43
N SER A 99 5.00 -34.57 -14.46
CA SER A 99 6.43 -34.75 -14.15
C SER A 99 6.75 -36.21 -13.82
N ALA A 100 5.97 -36.82 -12.93
CA ALA A 100 6.16 -38.22 -12.55
C ALA A 100 6.09 -39.18 -13.74
N PHE A 101 5.14 -38.97 -14.66
CA PHE A 101 5.07 -39.75 -15.89
C PHE A 101 6.32 -39.60 -16.77
N ILE A 102 6.86 -38.38 -16.88
CA ILE A 102 8.10 -38.12 -17.63
C ILE A 102 9.27 -38.82 -16.94
N ASP A 103 9.40 -38.69 -15.63
CA ASP A 103 10.47 -39.29 -14.83
C ASP A 103 10.45 -40.82 -14.94
N ASP A 104 9.27 -41.43 -14.89
CA ASP A 104 9.08 -42.87 -15.10
C ASP A 104 9.60 -43.31 -16.48
N CYS A 105 9.30 -42.54 -17.54
CA CYS A 105 9.80 -42.85 -18.88
C CYS A 105 11.33 -42.65 -19.00
N LEU A 106 11.89 -41.63 -18.35
CA LEU A 106 13.34 -41.36 -18.34
C LEU A 106 14.14 -42.46 -17.64
N GLY A 107 13.55 -43.16 -16.68
CA GLY A 107 14.18 -44.28 -15.97
C GLY A 107 14.32 -45.57 -16.79
N ILE A 108 13.75 -45.64 -18.00
CA ILE A 108 13.73 -46.87 -18.81
C ILE A 108 15.03 -47.01 -19.62
N ALA A 109 15.80 -48.06 -19.33
CA ALA A 109 17.04 -48.36 -20.04
C ALA A 109 16.84 -49.02 -21.43
N ASP A 110 15.79 -49.83 -21.59
CA ASP A 110 15.48 -50.48 -22.87
C ASP A 110 14.96 -49.46 -23.89
N SER A 111 15.60 -49.38 -25.05
CA SER A 111 15.32 -48.33 -26.03
C SER A 111 13.92 -48.42 -26.62
N LEU A 112 13.42 -49.63 -26.90
CA LEU A 112 12.08 -49.80 -27.46
C LEU A 112 11.00 -49.43 -26.43
N ALA A 113 11.15 -49.86 -25.18
CA ALA A 113 10.26 -49.50 -24.09
C ALA A 113 10.30 -47.99 -23.79
N PHE A 114 11.48 -47.37 -23.83
CA PHE A 114 11.66 -45.92 -23.68
C PHE A 114 10.84 -45.14 -24.71
N PHE A 115 11.03 -45.44 -26.00
CA PHE A 115 10.28 -44.75 -27.07
C PHE A 115 8.76 -45.01 -26.98
N ASN A 116 8.36 -46.24 -26.67
CA ASN A 116 6.94 -46.59 -26.48
C ASN A 116 6.31 -45.92 -25.26
N CYS A 117 7.10 -45.57 -24.23
CA CYS A 117 6.62 -44.82 -23.07
C CYS A 117 6.23 -43.40 -23.48
N PHE A 118 7.17 -42.65 -24.10
CA PHE A 118 6.92 -41.28 -24.56
C PHE A 118 5.86 -41.20 -25.67
N ALA A 119 5.76 -42.22 -26.54
CA ALA A 119 4.69 -42.28 -27.55
C ALA A 119 3.27 -42.26 -26.95
N LYS A 120 3.11 -42.65 -25.67
CA LYS A 120 1.83 -42.61 -24.95
C LYS A 120 1.53 -41.25 -24.29
N MET A 121 2.50 -40.34 -24.25
CA MET A 121 2.39 -39.08 -23.51
C MET A 121 1.22 -38.23 -23.98
N SER A 122 1.06 -38.04 -25.29
CA SER A 122 -0.06 -37.28 -25.84
C SER A 122 -1.40 -37.93 -25.50
N LYS A 123 -1.52 -39.26 -25.63
CA LYS A 123 -2.77 -39.97 -25.31
C LYS A 123 -3.14 -39.89 -23.82
N ARG A 124 -2.15 -39.88 -22.92
CA ARG A 124 -2.38 -39.92 -21.46
C ARG A 124 -2.47 -38.54 -20.83
N GLN A 125 -1.61 -37.61 -21.24
CA GLN A 125 -1.42 -36.34 -20.54
C GLN A 125 -2.03 -35.13 -21.25
N LEU A 126 -2.44 -35.22 -22.54
CA LEU A 126 -2.96 -34.07 -23.29
C LEU A 126 -4.16 -33.40 -22.60
N ALA A 127 -5.11 -34.19 -22.12
CA ALA A 127 -6.27 -33.66 -21.39
C ALA A 127 -5.84 -32.96 -20.09
N THR A 128 -4.90 -33.53 -19.35
CA THR A 128 -4.35 -32.92 -18.12
C THR A 128 -3.65 -31.60 -18.40
N VAL A 129 -2.78 -31.55 -19.42
CA VAL A 129 -2.08 -30.33 -19.84
C VAL A 129 -3.09 -29.26 -20.26
N TYR A 130 -4.10 -29.63 -21.05
CA TYR A 130 -5.14 -28.69 -21.47
C TYR A 130 -5.93 -28.15 -20.28
N THR A 131 -6.36 -29.01 -19.35
CA THR A 131 -7.08 -28.60 -18.14
C THR A 131 -6.24 -27.68 -17.25
N ILE A 132 -4.94 -27.97 -17.08
CA ILE A 132 -4.02 -27.07 -16.37
C ILE A 132 -4.00 -25.70 -17.03
N SER A 133 -3.78 -25.66 -18.35
CA SER A 133 -3.70 -24.40 -19.10
C SER A 133 -5.00 -23.61 -19.02
N TYR A 134 -6.14 -24.28 -19.17
CA TYR A 134 -7.46 -23.68 -19.12
C TYR A 134 -7.76 -23.08 -17.74
N ASN A 135 -7.65 -23.90 -16.68
CA ASN A 135 -7.93 -23.45 -15.31
C ASN A 135 -6.97 -22.34 -14.86
N ALA A 136 -5.68 -22.48 -15.16
CA ALA A 136 -4.68 -21.45 -14.83
C ALA A 136 -5.00 -20.11 -15.49
N SER A 137 -5.46 -20.12 -16.75
CA SER A 137 -5.82 -18.91 -17.48
C SER A 137 -7.06 -18.25 -16.88
N GLU A 138 -8.10 -19.04 -16.60
CA GLU A 138 -9.35 -18.57 -15.98
C GLU A 138 -9.10 -18.00 -14.57
N ASP A 139 -8.32 -18.69 -13.75
CA ASP A 139 -8.00 -18.25 -12.39
C ASP A 139 -7.11 -17.00 -12.40
N ALA A 140 -6.13 -16.92 -13.32
CA ALA A 140 -5.29 -15.74 -13.48
C ALA A 140 -6.09 -14.51 -13.91
N LEU A 141 -7.02 -14.67 -14.87
CA LEU A 141 -7.90 -13.59 -15.32
C LEU A 141 -8.77 -13.08 -14.16
N ARG A 142 -9.41 -14.00 -13.43
CA ARG A 142 -10.28 -13.67 -12.28
C ARG A 142 -9.49 -12.96 -11.18
N MET A 143 -8.31 -13.48 -10.84
CA MET A 143 -7.43 -12.87 -9.84
C MET A 143 -6.97 -11.48 -10.28
N SER A 144 -6.59 -11.30 -11.54
CA SER A 144 -6.22 -10.00 -12.09
C SER A 144 -7.36 -8.99 -12.01
N GLN A 145 -8.59 -9.42 -12.34
CA GLN A 145 -9.78 -8.57 -12.22
C GLN A 145 -10.02 -8.15 -10.78
N GLN A 146 -9.99 -9.09 -9.83
CA GLN A 146 -10.21 -8.81 -8.41
C GLN A 146 -9.16 -7.85 -7.84
N LEU A 147 -7.88 -8.08 -8.14
CA LEU A 147 -6.79 -7.20 -7.73
C LEU A 147 -6.92 -5.81 -8.37
N GLY A 148 -7.31 -5.74 -9.64
CA GLY A 148 -7.60 -4.48 -10.33
C GLY A 148 -8.71 -3.68 -9.65
N THR A 149 -9.82 -4.33 -9.30
CA THR A 149 -10.92 -3.69 -8.54
C THR A 149 -10.43 -3.15 -7.20
N ILE A 150 -9.62 -3.92 -6.45
CA ILE A 150 -9.07 -3.45 -5.17
C ILE A 150 -8.22 -2.20 -5.35
N GLU A 151 -7.39 -2.14 -6.39
CA GLU A 151 -6.54 -0.98 -6.66
C GLU A 151 -7.38 0.27 -7.01
N VAL A 152 -8.41 0.11 -7.84
CA VAL A 152 -9.34 1.19 -8.18
C VAL A 152 -10.04 1.71 -6.93
N GLU A 153 -10.58 0.82 -6.09
CA GLU A 153 -11.26 1.22 -4.85
C GLU A 153 -10.30 1.87 -3.84
N HIS A 154 -9.05 1.40 -3.75
CA HIS A 154 -8.02 2.02 -2.93
C HIS A 154 -7.74 3.45 -3.38
N TYR A 155 -7.56 3.66 -4.69
CA TYR A 155 -7.37 4.98 -5.27
C TYR A 155 -8.57 5.90 -5.00
N LEU A 156 -9.79 5.43 -5.27
CA LEU A 156 -11.00 6.22 -5.04
C LEU A 156 -11.17 6.60 -3.56
N CYS A 157 -10.87 5.69 -2.64
CA CYS A 157 -10.95 5.91 -1.20
C CYS A 157 -9.93 6.98 -0.74
N THR A 158 -8.68 6.85 -1.17
CA THR A 158 -7.61 7.78 -0.79
C THR A 158 -7.81 9.15 -1.43
N ASN A 159 -8.22 9.21 -2.69
CA ASN A 159 -8.54 10.47 -3.38
C ASN A 159 -9.69 11.21 -2.71
N ARG A 160 -10.77 10.52 -2.33
CA ARG A 160 -11.87 11.15 -1.57
C ARG A 160 -11.42 11.65 -0.21
N THR A 161 -10.61 10.87 0.49
CA THR A 161 -10.04 11.25 1.79
C THR A 161 -9.19 12.53 1.67
N GLU A 162 -8.36 12.61 0.63
CA GLU A 162 -7.55 13.78 0.33
C GLU A 162 -8.41 15.00 0.01
N HIS A 163 -9.42 14.84 -0.85
CA HIS A 163 -10.33 15.92 -1.20
C HIS A 163 -11.03 16.51 0.03
N THR A 164 -11.56 15.66 0.91
CA THR A 164 -12.20 16.10 2.16
C THR A 164 -11.21 16.85 3.06
N TYR A 165 -9.97 16.37 3.18
CA TYR A 165 -8.94 17.06 3.96
C TYR A 165 -8.60 18.44 3.39
N VAL A 166 -8.44 18.55 2.07
CA VAL A 166 -8.16 19.82 1.39
C VAL A 166 -9.31 20.81 1.59
N GLU A 167 -10.56 20.40 1.34
CA GLU A 167 -11.73 21.27 1.56
C GLU A 167 -11.91 21.68 3.03
N GLY A 168 -11.67 20.75 3.96
CA GLY A 168 -11.76 21.00 5.40
C GLY A 168 -10.72 22.02 5.86
N THR A 169 -9.45 21.79 5.51
CA THR A 169 -8.36 22.72 5.87
C THR A 169 -8.51 24.08 5.22
N ASP A 170 -8.90 24.14 3.94
CA ASP A 170 -9.21 25.40 3.24
C ASP A 170 -10.33 26.20 3.91
N ARG A 171 -11.40 25.53 4.36
CA ARG A 171 -12.44 26.19 5.19
C ARG A 171 -11.85 26.76 6.48
N VAL A 172 -11.08 25.96 7.22
CA VAL A 172 -10.50 26.40 8.50
C VAL A 172 -9.55 27.59 8.28
N PHE A 173 -8.76 27.59 7.20
CA PHE A 173 -7.88 28.71 6.86
C PHE A 173 -8.65 29.97 6.50
N ARG A 174 -9.75 29.88 5.72
CA ARG A 174 -10.60 31.05 5.45
C ARG A 174 -11.22 31.63 6.72
N ASP A 175 -11.71 30.77 7.62
CA ASP A 175 -12.32 31.22 8.87
C ASP A 175 -11.26 31.87 9.79
N LEU A 176 -10.04 31.35 9.79
CA LEU A 176 -8.89 31.96 10.48
C LEU A 176 -8.54 33.33 9.88
N ASP A 177 -8.43 33.44 8.56
CA ASP A 177 -8.13 34.70 7.86
C ASP A 177 -9.19 35.77 8.16
N GLN A 178 -10.48 35.40 8.10
CA GLN A 178 -11.57 36.29 8.48
C GLN A 178 -11.46 36.73 9.94
N CYS A 179 -11.15 35.82 10.86
CA CYS A 179 -10.94 36.15 12.27
C CYS A 179 -9.81 37.17 12.45
N LEU A 180 -8.73 37.05 11.69
CA LEU A 180 -7.59 37.97 11.74
C LEU A 180 -7.96 39.35 11.16
N GLN A 181 -8.65 39.40 10.02
CA GLN A 181 -9.04 40.64 9.32
C GLN A 181 -10.07 41.47 10.07
N GLN A 182 -11.02 40.85 10.79
CA GLN A 182 -11.98 41.57 11.65
C GLN A 182 -11.31 42.41 12.76
N ASN A 183 -9.99 42.27 12.93
CA ASN A 183 -9.19 43.01 13.90
C ASN A 183 -8.31 44.09 13.27
N GLU A 184 -8.33 44.29 11.95
CA GLU A 184 -7.60 45.40 11.28
C GLU A 184 -8.44 46.68 11.17
N GLU A 185 -9.76 46.62 11.40
CA GLU A 185 -10.70 47.76 11.27
C GLU A 185 -10.96 48.54 12.58
N HIS A 186 -10.02 48.55 13.55
CA HIS A 186 -10.08 49.41 14.75
C HIS A 186 -8.77 50.17 15.00
#